data_AF-A0A1V3RER3-F1
#
_entry.id   AF-A0A1V3RER3-F1
#
_cell.length_a   1.000
_cell.length_b   1.000
_cell.length_c   1.000
_cell.angle_alpha   90.00
_cell.angle_beta   90.00
_cell.angle_gamma   90.00
#
_symmetry.space_group_name_H-M   'P 1'
#
loop_
_entity.id
_entity.type
_entity.pdbx_description
1 polymer ?
#
loop_
_entity_poly.entity_id
_entity_poly.type
_entity_poly.pdbx_seq_one_letter_code
_entity_poly.pdbx_strand_id
1 'polypeptide(L)' 'MKAITVQIPEEKLEFFIELMGDLGFEYDLNSEIPVEHQQMVLERMKYSNPKNNVSKDTFFDILNEKLKHKTI' A
#
# COMPACT_ATOMS: atom_id res chain seq x y z
N MET A 1 -17.60 17.37 8.40
CA MET A 1 -17.24 16.55 7.21
C MET A 1 -17.33 15.08 7.58
N LYS A 2 -17.71 14.21 6.64
CA LYS A 2 -17.78 12.76 6.83
C LYS A 2 -16.84 12.11 5.83
N ALA A 3 -15.97 11.21 6.29
CA ALA A 3 -15.04 10.48 5.45
C ALA A 3 -15.59 9.07 5.14
N ILE A 4 -15.29 8.56 3.96
CA ILE A 4 -15.73 7.24 3.49
C ILE A 4 -14.49 6.52 2.96
N THR A 5 -14.28 5.28 3.43
CA THR A 5 -13.22 4.40 2.91
C THR A 5 -13.88 3.33 2.06
N VAL A 6 -13.40 3.14 0.82
CA VAL A 6 -13.96 2.17 -0.14
C VAL A 6 -12.87 1.20 -0.56
N GLN A 7 -13.18 -0.10 -0.58
CA GLN A 7 -12.31 -1.11 -1.17
C GLN A 7 -12.73 -1.32 -2.62
N ILE A 8 -11.79 -1.17 -3.54
CA ILE A 8 -12.03 -1.22 -4.98
C ILE A 8 -11.05 -2.23 -5.58
N PRO A 9 -11.50 -3.14 -6.45
CA PRO A 9 -10.60 -3.98 -7.24
C PRO A 9 -9.62 -3.10 -8.04
N GLU A 10 -8.36 -3.50 -8.11
CA GLU A 10 -7.29 -2.71 -8.72
C GLU A 10 -7.61 -2.35 -10.18
N GLU A 11 -8.19 -3.29 -10.92
CA GLU A 11 -8.58 -3.12 -12.32
C GLU A 11 -9.70 -2.08 -12.53
N LYS A 12 -10.39 -1.65 -11.46
CA LYS A 12 -11.48 -0.67 -11.50
C LYS A 12 -11.08 0.68 -10.92
N LEU A 13 -9.86 0.82 -10.41
CA LEU A 13 -9.40 2.03 -9.73
C LEU A 13 -9.43 3.23 -10.68
N GLU A 14 -8.91 3.07 -11.90
CA GLU A 14 -8.84 4.14 -12.90
C GLU A 14 -10.24 4.68 -13.24
N PHE A 15 -11.17 3.78 -13.58
CA PHE A 15 -12.57 4.12 -13.83
C PHE A 15 -13.24 4.81 -12.64
N PHE A 16 -12.97 4.35 -11.41
CA PHE A 16 -13.55 4.95 -10.22
C PHE A 16 -13.07 6.38 -10.00
N ILE A 17 -11.78 6.65 -10.22
CA ILE A 17 -11.21 7.99 -10.08
C ILE A 17 -11.82 8.96 -11.10
N GLU A 18 -11.94 8.53 -12.36
CA GLU A 18 -12.59 9.33 -13.41
C GLU A 18 -14.05 9.67 -13.06
N LEU A 19 -14.83 8.66 -12.64
CA LEU A 19 -16.22 8.86 -12.22
C LEU A 19 -16.34 9.84 -11.04
N MET A 20 -15.46 9.72 -10.06
CA MET A 20 -15.45 10.63 -8.91
C MET A 20 -15.09 12.05 -9.33
N GLY A 21 -14.15 12.22 -10.27
CA GLY A 21 -13.83 13.50 -10.88
C GLY A 21 -15.04 14.13 -11.61
N ASP A 22 -15.74 13.34 -12.43
CA ASP A 22 -16.94 13.78 -13.17
C ASP A 22 -18.10 14.19 -12.25
N LEU A 23 -18.20 13.55 -11.08
CA LEU A 23 -19.20 13.89 -10.06
C LEU A 23 -18.79 15.11 -9.21
N GLY A 24 -17.62 15.70 -9.47
CA GLY A 24 -17.13 16.90 -8.78
C GLY A 24 -16.49 16.61 -7.42
N PHE A 25 -16.08 15.36 -7.16
CA PHE A 25 -15.28 15.05 -5.97
C PHE A 25 -13.82 15.38 -6.24
N GLU A 26 -13.24 16.20 -5.36
CA GLU A 26 -11.79 16.39 -5.33
C GLU A 26 -11.12 15.11 -4.81
N TYR A 27 -10.23 14.55 -5.61
CA TYR A 27 -9.37 13.44 -5.21
C TYR A 27 -7.92 13.92 -5.25
N ASP A 28 -7.15 13.55 -4.23
CA ASP A 28 -5.74 13.88 -4.17
C ASP A 28 -4.92 12.58 -4.11
N LEU A 29 -4.37 12.20 -5.28
CA LEU A 29 -3.42 11.09 -5.40
C LEU A 29 -2.04 11.45 -4.85
N ASN A 30 -1.78 12.75 -4.66
CA ASN A 30 -0.51 13.30 -4.21
C ASN A 30 -0.58 13.79 -2.76
N SER A 31 -1.65 13.45 -2.03
CA SER A 31 -1.84 13.93 -0.66
C SER A 31 -0.59 13.59 0.16
N GLU A 32 0.01 14.61 0.77
CA GLU A 32 1.21 14.42 1.57
C GLU A 32 0.94 13.35 2.63
N ILE A 33 1.80 12.32 2.67
CA ILE A 33 1.72 11.26 3.67
C ILE A 33 1.69 11.94 5.05
N PRO A 34 0.66 11.69 5.89
CA PRO A 34 0.58 12.32 7.19
C PRO A 34 1.86 12.13 8.01
N VAL A 35 2.29 13.16 8.73
CA VAL A 35 3.57 13.17 9.49
C VAL A 35 3.71 11.96 10.41
N GLU A 36 2.61 11.52 11.02
CA GLU A 36 2.57 10.32 11.87
C GLU A 36 2.98 9.04 11.09
N HIS A 37 2.46 8.86 9.88
CA HIS A 37 2.84 7.74 9.03
C HIS A 37 4.29 7.84 8.55
N GLN A 38 4.79 9.06 8.28
CA GLN A 38 6.20 9.27 7.96
C GLN A 38 7.10 8.85 9.13
N GLN A 39 6.74 9.24 10.36
CA GLN A 39 7.47 8.85 11.58
C GLN A 39 7.49 7.33 11.77
N MET A 40 6.36 6.65 11.51
CA MET A 40 6.31 5.18 11.58
C MET A 40 7.30 4.52 10.61
N VAL A 41 7.43 5.04 9.38
CA VAL A 41 8.37 4.51 8.39
C VAL A 41 9.81 4.74 8.85
N LEU A 42 10.14 5.94 9.35
CA LEU A 42 11.47 6.28 9.84
C LEU A 42 11.89 5.41 11.03
N GLU A 43 11.01 5.19 12.01
CA GLU A 43 11.29 4.31 13.15
C GLU A 43 11.50 2.86 12.70
N ARG A 44 10.70 2.36 11.75
CA ARG A 44 10.91 1.01 11.18
C ARG A 44 12.25 0.89 10.46
N MET A 45 12.67 1.91 9.72
CA MET A 45 13.99 1.92 9.07
C MET A 45 15.11 1.90 10.10
N LYS A 46 15.01 2.72 11.16
CA LYS A 46 16.01 2.80 12.24
C LYS A 46 16.20 1.47 12.98
N TYR A 47 15.13 0.72 13.21
CA TYR A 47 15.16 -0.58 13.88
C TYR A 47 15.24 -1.77 12.92
N SER A 48 15.33 -1.52 11.62
CA SER A 48 15.44 -2.61 10.64
C SER A 48 16.77 -3.35 10.82
N ASN A 49 16.71 -4.69 10.79
CA ASN A 49 17.91 -5.52 10.81
C ASN A 49 18.50 -5.59 9.39
N PRO A 50 19.72 -5.08 9.14
CA PRO A 50 20.31 -5.09 7.81
C PRO A 50 20.46 -6.48 7.20
N LYS A 51 20.49 -7.54 8.03
CA LYS A 51 20.54 -8.93 7.59
C LYS A 51 19.26 -9.40 6.89
N ASN A 52 18.16 -8.65 7.04
CA ASN A 52 16.88 -8.95 6.39
C ASN A 52 16.78 -8.30 5.00
N ASN A 53 17.81 -7.56 4.57
CA ASN A 53 17.88 -7.05 3.20
C ASN A 53 18.16 -8.22 2.26
N VAL A 54 17.16 -8.58 1.47
CA VAL A 54 17.23 -9.65 0.47
C VAL A 54 17.04 -9.07 -0.92
N SER A 55 17.55 -9.77 -1.94
CA SER A 55 17.25 -9.41 -3.32
C SER A 55 15.76 -9.62 -3.60
N LYS A 56 15.26 -8.96 -4.65
CA LYS A 56 13.88 -9.08 -5.11
C LYS A 56 13.50 -10.55 -5.38
N ASP A 57 14.38 -11.29 -6.03
CA ASP A 57 14.15 -12.70 -6.38
C ASP A 57 14.01 -13.56 -5.12
N THR A 58 14.93 -13.42 -4.16
CA THR A 58 14.90 -14.16 -2.89
C THR A 58 13.67 -13.81 -2.05
N PHE A 59 13.19 -12.56 -2.10
CA PHE A 59 11.94 -12.18 -1.44
C PHE A 59 10.74 -12.93 -2.01
N PHE A 60 10.62 -13.02 -3.34
CA PHE A 60 9.51 -13.74 -3.97
C PHE A 60 9.59 -15.25 -3.73
N ASP A 61 10.78 -15.83 -3.70
CA ASP A 61 10.96 -17.24 -3.33
C ASP A 61 10.43 -17.53 -1.92
N ILE A 62 10.82 -16.71 -0.94
CA ILE A 62 10.36 -16.84 0.46
C ILE A 62 8.84 -16.61 0.56
N LEU A 63 8.31 -15.63 -0.16
CA LEU A 63 6.88 -15.30 -0.16
C LEU A 63 6.05 -16.45 -0.75
N ASN A 64 6.46 -16.98 -1.90
CA ASN A 64 5.79 -18.06 -2.59
C ASN A 64 5.79 -19.34 -1.76
N GLU A 65 6.91 -19.67 -1.09
CA GLU A 65 6.96 -20.78 -0.14
C GLU A 65 5.97 -20.60 1.02
N LYS A 66 5.93 -19.40 1.64
CA LYS A 66 4.98 -19.11 2.72
C LYS A 66 3.51 -19.18 2.28
N LEU A 67 3.20 -18.77 1.05
CA LEU A 67 1.84 -18.81 0.50
C LEU A 67 1.40 -20.25 0.20
N LYS A 68 2.30 -21.12 -0.27
CA LYS A 68 2.01 -22.56 -0.44
C LYS A 68 1.59 -23.21 0.89
N HIS A 69 2.26 -22.87 1.98
CA HIS A 69 1.93 -23.40 3.31
C HIS A 69 0.68 -22.82 3.97
N LYS A 70 0.17 -21.69 3.47
CA LYS A 70 -1.05 -21.04 3.98
C LYS A 70 -2.33 -21.54 3.30
N THR A 71 -2.19 -22.38 2.27
CA THR A 71 -3.32 -22.97 1.53
C THR A 71 -3.60 -24.38 2.08
N ILE A 72 -4.04 -24.45 3.34
CA ILE A 72 -4.68 -25.62 3.98
C ILE A 72 -5.83 -25.10 4.84
#